data_AF-A0A9E0YBW3-F1
#
_entry.id   AF-A0A9E0YBW3-F1
#
_cell.length_a   1.000
_cell.length_b   1.000
_cell.length_c   1.000
_cell.angle_alpha   90.00
_cell.angle_beta   90.00
_cell.angle_gamma   90.00
#
_symmetry.space_group_name_H-M   'P 1'
#
loop_
_entity.id
_entity.type
_entity.pdbx_description
1 polymer ?
#
loop_
_entity_poly.entity_id
_entity_poly.type
_entity_poly.pdbx_seq_one_letter_code
_entity_poly.pdbx_strand_id
1 'polypeptide(L)'
;MSAYEGSKMQELHQDTSTNFNTSTKTLNNTTANQAKDQVTDIQFWGNGDTFKLICKASSKSEGWMKSTKAMEIEGVGCVVQVTTQQGGRVAEALTFVPGTRIDTILDSNDKIIERKIVGIK
;
A
#
# COMPACT_ATOMS: atom_id res chain seq x y z
N MET A 1 20.19 -17.36 -61.97
CA MET A 1 20.90 -18.39 -61.18
C MET A 1 21.68 -17.66 -60.09
N SER A 2 21.42 -18.03 -58.82
CA SER A 2 22.14 -17.65 -57.57
C SER A 2 22.12 -16.16 -57.18
N ALA A 3 21.29 -15.68 -56.23
CA ALA A 3 21.23 -15.91 -54.77
C ALA A 3 22.46 -15.37 -54.01
N TYR A 4 22.25 -14.34 -53.16
CA TYR A 4 22.90 -13.99 -51.87
C TYR A 4 22.33 -12.62 -51.42
N GLU A 5 21.13 -12.58 -50.85
CA GLU A 5 20.82 -12.59 -49.40
C GLU A 5 21.17 -11.29 -48.66
N GLY A 6 20.12 -10.54 -48.30
CA GLY A 6 20.17 -9.37 -47.47
C GLY A 6 20.30 -9.72 -45.99
N SER A 7 21.21 -9.04 -45.30
CA SER A 7 21.24 -9.01 -43.85
C SER A 7 20.24 -7.98 -43.33
N LYS A 8 19.12 -8.50 -42.80
CA LYS A 8 18.16 -7.80 -41.96
C LYS A 8 18.88 -6.99 -40.88
N MET A 9 18.71 -5.68 -40.88
CA MET A 9 18.74 -4.87 -39.66
C MET A 9 17.52 -5.31 -38.84
N GLN A 10 17.70 -6.30 -37.97
CA GLN A 10 16.73 -6.62 -36.93
C GLN A 10 16.87 -5.57 -35.84
N GLU A 11 15.83 -4.74 -35.70
CA GLU A 11 15.58 -3.92 -34.54
C GLU A 11 15.64 -4.79 -33.28
N LEU A 12 16.62 -4.53 -32.43
CA LEU A 12 16.70 -5.05 -31.07
C LEU A 12 15.63 -4.35 -30.22
N HIS A 13 14.35 -4.68 -30.46
CA HIS A 13 13.35 -4.62 -29.42
C HIS A 13 13.61 -5.79 -28.46
N GLN A 14 14.57 -5.60 -27.55
CA GLN A 14 14.58 -6.37 -26.31
C GLN A 14 13.34 -5.94 -25.52
N ASP A 15 12.29 -6.72 -25.70
CA ASP A 15 11.11 -6.72 -24.86
C ASP A 15 11.55 -7.04 -23.43
N THR A 16 11.83 -6.00 -22.64
CA THR A 16 11.99 -6.08 -21.19
C THR A 16 10.61 -6.28 -20.57
N SER A 17 9.88 -7.31 -21.00
CA SER A 17 8.71 -7.81 -20.31
C SER A 17 9.21 -8.65 -19.15
N THR A 18 9.65 -7.97 -18.08
CA THR A 18 9.69 -8.59 -16.76
C THR A 18 8.31 -9.18 -16.51
N ASN A 19 8.20 -10.50 -16.58
CA ASN A 19 7.04 -11.26 -16.13
C ASN A 19 6.86 -11.00 -14.64
N PHE A 20 6.21 -9.88 -14.30
CA PHE A 20 5.62 -9.68 -13.00
C PHE A 20 4.54 -10.74 -12.90
N ASN A 21 4.84 -11.80 -12.17
CA ASN A 21 3.86 -12.78 -11.76
C ASN A 21 2.79 -12.01 -10.98
N THR A 22 1.67 -11.68 -11.64
CA THR A 22 0.54 -10.97 -11.05
C THR A 22 -0.21 -11.95 -10.15
N SER A 23 0.45 -12.39 -9.08
CA SER A 23 -0.27 -13.02 -7.98
C SER A 23 -1.33 -12.01 -7.52
N THR A 24 -2.57 -12.48 -7.44
CA THR A 24 -3.74 -11.64 -7.19
C THR A 24 -3.58 -10.94 -5.84
N LYS A 25 -3.22 -9.66 -5.84
CA LYS A 25 -2.98 -8.92 -4.60
C LYS A 25 -4.27 -8.76 -3.80
N THR A 26 -4.21 -9.09 -2.51
CA THR A 26 -5.32 -8.88 -1.58
C THR A 26 -5.29 -7.43 -1.07
N LEU A 27 -6.36 -6.67 -1.32
CA LEU A 27 -6.40 -5.21 -1.09
C LEU A 27 -7.29 -4.78 0.08
N ASN A 28 -7.99 -5.69 0.75
CA ASN A 28 -8.95 -5.36 1.80
C ASN A 28 -8.37 -5.40 3.23
N ASN A 29 -7.06 -5.63 3.41
CA ASN A 29 -6.42 -5.59 4.73
C ASN A 29 -6.48 -4.21 5.39
N THR A 30 -6.90 -4.20 6.65
CA THR A 30 -7.01 -3.00 7.51
C THR A 30 -6.24 -3.13 8.83
N THR A 31 -5.78 -4.33 9.18
CA THR A 31 -4.98 -4.63 10.38
C THR A 31 -3.91 -5.69 10.08
N ALA A 32 -2.91 -5.82 10.95
CA ALA A 32 -1.88 -6.84 10.88
C ALA A 32 -2.45 -8.26 11.02
N ASN A 33 -3.47 -8.44 11.86
CA ASN A 33 -4.14 -9.74 12.00
C ASN A 33 -4.84 -10.15 10.71
N GLN A 34 -5.56 -9.23 10.06
CA GLN A 34 -6.18 -9.51 8.77
C GLN A 34 -5.12 -9.82 7.70
N ALA A 35 -3.96 -9.17 7.76
CA ALA A 35 -2.85 -9.45 6.86
C ALA A 35 -2.27 -10.86 7.05
N LYS A 36 -2.15 -11.37 8.29
CA LYS A 36 -1.74 -12.77 8.54
C LYS A 36 -2.68 -13.77 7.88
N ASP A 37 -3.98 -13.55 7.96
CA ASP A 37 -4.98 -14.45 7.36
C ASP A 37 -4.90 -14.47 5.83
N GLN A 38 -4.41 -13.38 5.22
CA GLN A 38 -4.38 -13.21 3.77
C GLN A 38 -3.00 -13.41 3.14
N VAL A 39 -1.93 -13.40 3.92
CA VAL A 39 -0.54 -13.50 3.49
C VAL A 39 0.18 -14.49 4.40
N THR A 40 0.17 -15.77 4.02
CA THR A 40 0.52 -16.88 4.92
C THR A 40 1.99 -16.94 5.33
N ASP A 41 2.87 -16.26 4.60
CA ASP A 41 4.32 -16.18 4.85
C ASP A 41 4.74 -14.89 5.57
N ILE A 42 3.80 -14.00 5.92
CA ILE A 42 4.13 -12.74 6.59
C ILE A 42 4.69 -12.98 8.00
N GLN A 43 5.85 -12.38 8.29
CA GLN A 43 6.46 -12.39 9.62
C GLN A 43 6.46 -10.98 10.21
N PHE A 44 6.00 -10.85 11.45
CA PHE A 44 6.01 -9.58 12.18
C PHE A 44 7.01 -9.65 13.33
N TRP A 45 7.83 -8.61 13.49
CA TRP A 45 8.62 -8.35 14.69
C TRP A 45 8.14 -7.02 15.30
N GLY A 46 7.74 -7.03 16.57
CA GLY A 46 7.07 -5.91 17.23
C GLY A 46 5.57 -5.81 16.89
N ASN A 47 4.98 -4.61 17.05
CA ASN A 47 3.56 -4.36 16.77
C ASN A 47 3.33 -4.02 15.29
N GLY A 48 2.74 -4.96 14.53
CA GLY A 48 2.41 -4.77 13.12
C GLY A 48 1.37 -3.68 12.83
N ASP A 49 0.61 -3.26 13.85
CA ASP A 49 -0.41 -2.20 13.77
C ASP A 49 0.08 -0.86 14.36
N THR A 50 1.40 -0.66 14.40
CA THR A 50 2.01 0.62 14.81
C THR A 50 1.49 1.78 13.94
N PHE A 51 1.42 1.58 12.63
CA PHE A 51 0.71 2.46 11.71
C PHE A 51 -0.72 1.98 11.51
N LYS A 52 -1.69 2.73 12.03
CA LYS A 52 -3.11 2.41 11.88
C LYS A 52 -3.65 2.98 10.58
N LEU A 53 -4.46 2.20 9.88
CA LEU A 53 -5.15 2.66 8.68
C LEU A 53 -6.16 3.77 9.03
N ILE A 54 -6.03 4.92 8.35
CA ILE A 54 -6.94 6.06 8.43
C ILE A 54 -7.93 6.02 7.26
N CYS A 55 -7.41 5.90 6.04
CA CYS A 55 -8.25 5.72 4.86
C CYS A 55 -7.54 4.94 3.75
N LYS A 56 -8.32 4.32 2.87
CA LYS A 56 -7.85 3.57 1.70
C LYS A 56 -8.82 3.71 0.55
N ALA A 57 -8.28 3.82 -0.66
CA ALA A 57 -9.01 3.65 -1.89
C ALA A 57 -8.17 2.77 -2.84
N SER A 58 -8.80 1.90 -3.61
CA SER A 58 -8.08 1.07 -4.57
C SER A 58 -8.99 0.62 -5.71
N SER A 59 -8.41 0.42 -6.89
CA SER A 59 -9.08 -0.23 -8.00
C SER A 59 -8.19 -1.35 -8.55
N LYS A 60 -8.75 -2.57 -8.59
CA LYS A 60 -8.07 -3.73 -9.17
C LYS A 60 -7.97 -3.63 -10.69
N SER A 61 -9.05 -3.21 -11.36
CA SER A 61 -9.07 -3.06 -12.83
C SER A 61 -8.11 -1.98 -13.31
N GLU A 62 -8.02 -0.87 -12.57
CA GLU A 62 -7.14 0.26 -12.89
C GLU A 62 -5.72 0.08 -12.31
N GLY A 63 -5.46 -1.01 -11.57
CA GLY A 63 -4.14 -1.37 -11.08
C GLY A 63 -3.51 -0.36 -10.10
N TRP A 64 -4.32 0.38 -9.32
CA TRP A 64 -3.81 1.36 -8.35
C TRP A 64 -4.42 1.21 -6.95
N MET A 65 -3.67 1.62 -5.93
CA MET A 65 -4.15 1.81 -4.57
C MET A 65 -3.53 3.05 -3.91
N LYS A 66 -4.31 3.69 -3.04
CA LYS A 66 -3.89 4.78 -2.17
C LYS A 66 -4.24 4.42 -0.74
N SER A 67 -3.34 4.68 0.20
CA SER A 67 -3.65 4.56 1.62
C SER A 67 -3.01 5.66 2.44
N THR A 68 -3.73 6.13 3.43
CA THR A 68 -3.20 6.98 4.50
C THR A 68 -3.17 6.17 5.78
N LYS A 69 -2.01 6.16 6.45
CA LYS A 69 -1.84 5.55 7.77
C LYS A 69 -1.24 6.57 8.73
N ALA A 70 -1.50 6.41 10.01
CA ALA A 70 -0.90 7.23 11.04
C ALA A 70 -0.32 6.37 12.16
N MET A 71 0.83 6.76 12.67
CA MET A 71 1.43 6.25 13.90
C MET A 71 1.32 7.36 14.95
N GLU A 72 0.56 7.09 16.00
CA GLU A 72 0.43 8.02 17.12
C GLU A 72 1.63 7.88 18.06
N ILE A 73 2.22 9.02 18.42
CA ILE A 73 3.14 9.16 19.55
C ILE A 73 2.32 9.79 20.66
N GLU A 74 1.97 8.99 21.66
CA GLU A 74 1.03 9.35 22.71
C GLU A 74 1.41 10.69 23.37
N GLY A 75 0.43 11.59 23.45
CA GLY A 75 0.60 12.94 24.03
C GLY A 75 1.42 13.93 23.20
N VAL A 76 2.00 13.52 22.07
CA VAL A 76 2.93 14.33 21.27
C VAL A 76 2.36 14.71 19.90
N GLY A 77 1.88 13.72 19.13
CA GLY A 77 1.41 13.95 17.77
C GLY A 77 1.27 12.65 16.96
N CYS A 78 1.04 12.79 15.66
CA CYS A 78 0.99 11.65 14.75
C CYS A 78 2.04 11.78 13.63
N VAL A 79 2.74 10.70 13.32
CA VAL A 79 3.42 10.55 12.03
C VAL A 79 2.39 10.06 11.02
N VAL A 80 2.16 10.82 9.96
CA VAL A 80 1.18 10.51 8.90
C VAL A 80 1.94 10.09 7.65
N GLN A 81 1.59 8.91 7.14
CA GLN A 81 2.12 8.34 5.90
C GLN A 81 1.01 8.31 4.85
N VAL A 82 1.34 8.77 3.64
CA VAL A 82 0.55 8.51 2.44
C VAL A 82 1.35 7.64 1.49
N THR A 83 0.71 6.61 0.94
CA THR A 83 1.29 5.70 -0.06
C THR A 83 0.36 5.64 -1.24
N THR A 84 0.89 5.84 -2.45
CA THR A 84 0.22 5.52 -3.72
C THR A 84 1.02 4.44 -4.42
N GLN A 85 0.35 3.38 -4.87
CA GLN A 85 0.93 2.35 -5.72
C GLN A 85 0.14 2.29 -7.03
N GLN A 86 0.83 2.27 -8.17
CA GLN A 86 0.22 2.13 -9.49
C GLN A 86 1.12 1.29 -10.41
N GLY A 87 0.59 0.18 -10.94
CA GLY A 87 1.31 -0.65 -11.92
C GLY A 87 2.71 -1.09 -11.48
N GLY A 88 2.91 -1.36 -10.18
CA GLY A 88 4.21 -1.74 -9.60
C GLY A 88 5.06 -0.58 -9.08
N ARG A 89 4.74 0.67 -9.44
CA ARG A 89 5.45 1.87 -8.96
C ARG A 89 4.85 2.32 -7.64
N VAL A 90 5.68 2.86 -6.74
CA VAL A 90 5.29 3.33 -5.42
C VAL A 90 5.76 4.77 -5.23
N ALA A 91 4.89 5.61 -4.67
CA ALA A 91 5.21 6.95 -4.20
C ALA A 91 4.73 7.10 -2.76
N GLU A 92 5.60 7.58 -1.88
CA GLU A 92 5.31 7.77 -0.46
C GLU A 92 5.69 9.16 0.02
N ALA A 93 4.94 9.67 0.99
CA ALA A 93 5.30 10.85 1.76
C ALA A 93 4.97 10.63 3.24
N LEU A 94 5.80 11.23 4.09
CA LEU A 94 5.68 11.20 5.54
C LEU A 94 5.70 12.63 6.08
N THR A 95 4.85 12.92 7.05
CA THR A 95 4.89 14.16 7.81
C THR A 95 4.59 13.89 9.27
N PHE A 96 5.32 14.55 10.17
CA PHE A 96 4.91 14.61 11.56
C PHE A 96 3.89 15.75 11.74
N VAL A 97 2.82 15.47 12.48
CA VAL A 97 1.75 16.43 12.80
C VAL A 97 1.69 16.54 14.32
N PRO A 98 2.14 17.65 14.91
CA PRO A 98 2.12 17.84 16.36
C PRO A 98 0.70 18.07 16.88
N GLY A 99 0.46 17.72 18.15
CA GLY A 99 -0.80 18.04 18.84
C GLY A 99 -2.00 17.27 18.29
N THR A 100 -1.78 16.09 17.71
CA THR A 100 -2.84 15.22 17.18
C THR A 100 -2.79 13.82 17.75
N ARG A 101 -3.94 13.13 17.72
CA ARG A 101 -4.11 11.72 18.09
C ARG A 101 -5.01 11.00 17.09
N ILE A 102 -5.02 9.68 17.13
CA ILE A 102 -5.90 8.83 16.33
C ILE A 102 -7.17 8.56 17.13
N ASP A 103 -8.30 9.07 16.64
CA ASP A 103 -9.63 8.77 17.17
C ASP A 103 -10.19 7.54 16.44
N THR A 104 -10.77 6.61 17.20
CA THR A 104 -11.33 5.35 16.68
C THR A 104 -12.83 5.34 16.88
N ILE A 105 -13.58 5.06 15.83
CA ILE A 105 -15.04 4.97 15.84
C ILE A 105 -15.43 3.50 15.74
N LEU A 106 -16.32 3.09 16.64
CA LEU A 106 -16.84 1.73 16.74
C LEU A 106 -18.30 1.67 16.27
N ASP A 107 -18.73 0.54 15.73
CA ASP A 107 -20.15 0.24 15.53
C ASP A 107 -20.81 -0.27 16.83
N SER A 108 -22.09 -0.66 16.75
CA SER A 108 -22.85 -1.18 17.89
C SER A 108 -22.34 -2.50 18.48
N ASN A 109 -21.40 -3.17 17.81
CA ASN A 109 -20.80 -4.44 18.21
C ASN A 109 -19.32 -4.29 18.59
N ASP A 110 -18.87 -3.08 18.95
CA ASP A 110 -17.49 -2.73 19.29
C ASP A 110 -16.47 -3.00 18.16
N LYS A 111 -16.94 -3.12 16.90
CA LYS A 111 -16.05 -3.28 15.76
C LYS A 111 -15.59 -1.92 15.26
N ILE A 112 -14.28 -1.79 15.02
CA ILE A 112 -13.71 -0.60 14.41
C ILE A 112 -14.24 -0.43 12.98
N ILE A 113 -14.91 0.68 12.72
CA ILE A 113 -15.45 1.03 11.40
C ILE A 113 -14.73 2.23 10.76
N GLU A 114 -14.12 3.10 11.57
CA GLU A 114 -13.41 4.28 11.07
C GLU A 114 -12.30 4.69 12.05
N ARG A 115 -11.25 5.32 11.50
CA ARG A 115 -10.27 6.09 12.26
C ARG A 115 -10.07 7.44 11.62
N LYS A 116 -9.86 8.47 12.44
CA LYS A 116 -9.57 9.83 11.99
C LYS A 116 -8.50 10.46 12.86
N ILE A 117 -7.76 11.40 12.28
CA ILE A 117 -6.78 12.19 13.02
C ILE A 117 -7.53 13.40 13.60
N VAL A 118 -7.40 13.63 14.90
CA VAL A 118 -8.02 14.75 15.62
C VAL A 118 -6.99 15.51 16.43
N GLY A 119 -7.25 16.77 16.72
CA GLY A 119 -6.42 17.55 17.65
C GLY A 119 -6.55 17.03 19.08
N ILE A 120 -5.45 17.12 19.84
CA ILE A 120 -5.44 16.98 21.30
C ILE A 120 -5.91 18.33 21.84
N LYS A 121 -7.02 18.33 22.58
CA LYS A 121 -7.54 19.54 23.26
C LYS A 121 -6.70 19.87 24.48
#